data_AF-A0A413G245-F1
#
_entry.id   AF-A0A413G245-F1
#
_cell.length_a   1.000
_cell.length_b   1.000
_cell.length_c   1.000
_cell.angle_alpha   90.00
_cell.angle_beta   90.00
_cell.angle_gamma   90.00
#
_symmetry.space_group_name_H-M   'P 1'
#
loop_
_entity.id
_entity.type
_entity.pdbx_description
1 polymer ?
#
loop_
_entity_poly.entity_id
_entity_poly.type
_entity_poly.pdbx_seq_one_letter_code
_entity_poly.pdbx_strand_id
1 'polypeptide(L)'
;MAEWHFYAPDPSKRNERKLWTSGTMQERALIDEKIKLALDWQKQTNVPTWVGAWMPGNYNDGDDYTIEEQIQFAGYMTEQLTNAGIPFAVNSDTKFYSREKNKWITKIQPVFNAIYN
;
A
#
# COMPACT_ATOMS: atom_id res chain seq x y z
N MET A 1 15.63 10.13 -8.58
CA MET A 1 14.83 9.00 -8.09
C MET A 1 13.57 8.95 -8.95
N ALA A 2 13.20 7.79 -9.46
CA ALA A 2 11.97 7.61 -10.24
C ALA A 2 10.79 7.28 -9.32
N GLU A 3 9.67 7.94 -9.57
CA GLU A 3 8.42 7.76 -8.82
C GLU A 3 7.50 6.82 -9.59
N TRP A 4 6.83 5.92 -8.88
CA TRP A 4 5.79 5.08 -9.46
C TRP A 4 4.67 4.78 -8.45
N HIS A 5 3.51 4.41 -8.98
CA HIS A 5 2.32 4.08 -8.20
C HIS A 5 1.87 2.64 -8.44
N PHE A 6 1.32 2.00 -7.41
CA PHE A 6 0.60 0.74 -7.53
C PHE A 6 -0.38 0.59 -6.36
N TYR A 7 -1.50 -0.13 -6.56
CA TYR A 7 -2.63 -0.08 -5.62
C TYR A 7 -3.08 1.36 -5.31
N ALA A 8 -2.90 2.25 -6.30
CA ALA A 8 -3.48 3.58 -6.38
C ALA A 8 -4.40 3.55 -7.62
N PRO A 9 -5.73 3.56 -7.44
CA PRO A 9 -6.40 4.05 -6.26
C PRO A 9 -6.49 3.06 -5.07
N ASP A 10 -6.50 1.75 -5.27
CA ASP A 10 -6.80 0.82 -4.16
C ASP A 10 -6.58 -0.67 -4.48
N PRO A 11 -6.47 -1.56 -3.48
CA PRO A 11 -6.68 -3.00 -3.65
C PRO A 11 -8.11 -3.33 -4.09
N SER A 12 -8.30 -4.51 -4.67
CA SER A 12 -9.62 -4.96 -5.13
C SER A 12 -9.88 -6.40 -4.78
N LYS A 13 -11.13 -6.72 -4.45
CA LYS A 13 -11.61 -8.11 -4.28
C LYS A 13 -11.96 -8.80 -5.60
N ARG A 14 -11.80 -8.11 -6.74
CA ARG A 14 -12.25 -8.60 -8.06
C ARG A 14 -11.21 -8.43 -9.16
N ASN A 15 -10.39 -7.38 -9.10
CA ASN A 15 -9.41 -7.11 -10.14
C ASN A 15 -8.14 -7.94 -9.92
N GLU A 16 -7.92 -8.92 -10.80
CA GLU A 16 -6.80 -9.87 -10.74
C GLU A 16 -5.41 -9.22 -10.64
N ARG A 17 -5.22 -8.01 -11.21
CA ARG A 17 -3.91 -7.33 -11.21
C ARG A 17 -3.56 -6.65 -9.88
N LYS A 18 -4.57 -6.44 -9.04
CA LYS A 18 -4.49 -5.76 -7.73
C LYS A 18 -5.33 -6.52 -6.69
N LEU A 19 -5.42 -7.83 -6.85
CA LEU A 19 -6.29 -8.69 -6.04
C LEU A 19 -5.78 -8.72 -4.60
N TRP A 20 -6.67 -8.50 -3.66
CA TRP A 20 -6.43 -8.77 -2.25
C TRP A 20 -7.74 -9.14 -1.57
N THR A 21 -7.81 -10.33 -0.99
CA THR A 21 -8.96 -10.79 -0.21
C THR A 21 -8.50 -11.18 1.19
N SER A 22 -7.67 -12.21 1.30
CA SER A 22 -7.17 -12.75 2.56
C SER A 22 -5.64 -12.78 2.66
N GLY A 23 -4.95 -12.25 1.66
CA GLY A 23 -3.49 -12.24 1.60
C GLY A 23 -2.93 -13.62 1.25
N THR A 24 -3.53 -14.29 0.26
CA THR A 24 -3.03 -15.56 -0.27
C THR A 24 -1.62 -15.40 -0.89
N MET A 25 -0.92 -16.52 -1.12
CA MET A 25 0.40 -16.47 -1.76
C MET A 25 0.35 -15.81 -3.13
N GLN A 26 -0.72 -16.04 -3.90
CA GLN A 26 -0.92 -15.46 -5.22
C GLN A 26 -1.12 -13.94 -5.13
N GLU A 27 -1.89 -13.46 -4.15
CA GLU A 27 -2.12 -12.02 -3.94
C GLU A 27 -0.86 -11.30 -3.50
N ARG A 28 -0.08 -11.92 -2.60
CA ARG A 28 1.24 -11.43 -2.17
C ARG A 28 2.23 -11.34 -3.32
N ALA A 29 2.24 -12.35 -4.21
CA ALA A 29 3.10 -12.35 -5.38
C ALA A 29 2.86 -11.13 -6.29
N LEU A 30 1.62 -10.61 -6.38
CA LEU A 30 1.33 -9.41 -7.17
C LEU A 30 2.07 -8.15 -6.68
N ILE A 31 2.34 -8.07 -5.38
CA ILE A 31 3.14 -7.01 -4.73
C ILE A 31 4.62 -7.28 -4.98
N ASP A 32 5.07 -8.49 -4.68
CA ASP A 32 6.47 -8.91 -4.80
C ASP A 32 7.00 -8.75 -6.23
N GLU A 33 6.20 -9.10 -7.24
CA GLU A 33 6.55 -8.96 -8.65
C GLU A 33 6.79 -7.50 -9.07
N LYS A 34 5.99 -6.56 -8.56
CA LYS A 34 6.14 -5.13 -8.87
C LYS A 34 7.38 -4.54 -8.20
N ILE A 35 7.61 -4.92 -6.94
CA ILE A 35 8.82 -4.54 -6.21
C ILE A 35 10.06 -5.10 -6.91
N LYS A 36 10.03 -6.38 -7.31
CA LYS A 36 11.12 -7.01 -8.06
C LYS A 36 11.40 -6.28 -9.37
N LEU A 37 10.35 -5.94 -10.13
CA LEU A 37 10.50 -5.19 -11.39
C LEU A 37 11.17 -3.83 -11.15
N ALA A 38 10.76 -3.11 -10.11
CA ALA A 38 11.37 -1.82 -9.74
C ALA A 38 12.85 -1.97 -9.35
N LEU A 39 13.19 -3.01 -8.57
CA LEU A 39 14.59 -3.30 -8.18
C LEU A 39 15.46 -3.70 -9.36
N ASP A 40 14.94 -4.52 -10.28
CA ASP A 40 15.67 -4.92 -11.48
C ASP A 40 15.91 -3.71 -12.40
N TRP A 41 14.92 -2.83 -12.54
CA TRP A 41 15.07 -1.56 -13.26
C TRP A 41 16.10 -0.62 -12.59
N GLN A 42 16.06 -0.51 -11.25
CA GLN A 42 17.03 0.28 -10.49
C GLN A 42 18.46 -0.24 -10.71
N LYS A 43 18.67 -1.56 -10.74
CA LYS A 43 19.98 -2.17 -11.02
C LYS A 43 20.48 -1.85 -12.43
N GLN A 44 19.58 -1.87 -13.43
CA GLN A 44 19.94 -1.60 -14.83
C GLN A 44 20.29 -0.14 -15.08
N THR A 45 19.60 0.78 -14.41
CA THR A 45 19.70 2.22 -14.68
C THR A 45 20.57 2.98 -13.67
N ASN A 46 20.85 2.37 -12.52
CA ASN A 46 21.45 3.01 -11.35
C ASN A 46 20.63 4.21 -10.83
N VAL A 47 19.32 4.25 -11.10
CA VAL A 47 18.41 5.29 -10.64
C VAL A 47 17.56 4.73 -9.49
N PRO A 48 17.63 5.31 -8.27
CA PRO A 48 16.77 4.90 -7.16
C PRO A 48 15.28 5.06 -7.48
N THR A 49 14.42 4.23 -6.87
CA THR A 49 12.95 4.34 -7.02
C THR A 49 12.25 4.59 -5.68
N TRP A 50 11.02 5.09 -5.74
CA TRP A 50 10.11 5.18 -4.59
C TRP A 50 8.65 5.05 -5.04
N VAL A 51 7.80 4.61 -4.12
CA VAL A 51 6.35 4.45 -4.34
C VAL A 51 5.63 5.73 -3.93
N GLY A 52 5.13 6.49 -4.91
CA GLY A 52 4.46 7.77 -4.69
C GLY A 52 3.07 7.65 -4.08
N ALA A 53 2.39 6.52 -4.27
CA ALA A 53 1.03 6.32 -3.80
C ALA A 53 0.63 4.84 -3.82
N TRP A 54 -0.05 4.45 -2.74
CA TRP A 54 -0.89 3.26 -2.61
C TRP A 54 -1.91 3.51 -1.49
N MET A 55 -3.00 2.76 -1.42
CA MET A 55 -4.00 2.89 -0.34
C MET A 55 -4.28 1.53 0.30
N PRO A 56 -4.48 1.44 1.62
CA PRO A 56 -4.71 0.16 2.26
C PRO A 56 -6.14 -0.39 2.13
N GLY A 57 -7.09 0.47 1.77
CA GLY A 57 -8.49 0.09 1.53
C GLY A 57 -9.01 0.64 0.21
N ASN A 58 -10.17 0.14 -0.20
CA ASN A 58 -10.86 0.52 -1.42
C ASN A 58 -11.65 1.82 -1.30
N TYR A 59 -10.94 2.88 -0.94
CA TYR A 59 -11.54 4.14 -0.54
C TYR A 59 -12.34 4.85 -1.63
N ASN A 60 -12.09 4.53 -2.90
CA ASN A 60 -12.77 5.14 -4.03
C ASN A 60 -13.95 4.29 -4.54
N ASP A 61 -13.89 2.96 -4.41
CA ASP A 61 -14.96 2.05 -4.85
C ASP A 61 -15.69 1.39 -3.67
N GLY A 62 -16.17 2.20 -2.71
CA GLY A 62 -17.14 1.78 -1.69
C GLY A 62 -16.56 1.41 -0.32
N ASP A 63 -15.24 1.41 -0.15
CA ASP A 63 -14.51 1.11 1.09
C ASP A 63 -14.95 -0.23 1.71
N ASP A 64 -15.00 -1.27 0.85
CA ASP A 64 -15.50 -2.61 1.18
C ASP A 64 -14.49 -3.49 1.94
N TYR A 65 -13.39 -2.91 2.39
CA TYR A 65 -12.36 -3.57 3.18
C TYR A 65 -12.55 -3.27 4.67
N THR A 66 -12.65 -4.33 5.46
CA THR A 66 -12.62 -4.24 6.92
C THR A 66 -11.27 -3.72 7.41
N ILE A 67 -11.22 -3.18 8.63
CA ILE A 67 -9.98 -2.73 9.26
C ILE A 67 -8.94 -3.86 9.32
N GLU A 68 -9.38 -5.10 9.57
CA GLU A 68 -8.49 -6.27 9.61
C GLU A 68 -7.89 -6.60 8.24
N GLU A 69 -8.69 -6.60 7.18
CA GLU A 69 -8.18 -6.80 5.82
C GLU A 69 -7.19 -5.68 5.42
N GLN A 70 -7.47 -4.43 5.81
CA GLN A 70 -6.56 -3.30 5.59
C GLN A 70 -5.25 -3.45 6.36
N ILE A 71 -5.26 -3.93 7.61
CA ILE A 71 -4.06 -4.23 8.39
C ILE A 71 -3.22 -5.30 7.73
N GLN A 72 -3.83 -6.41 7.30
CA GLN A 72 -3.12 -7.52 6.66
C GLN A 72 -2.44 -7.07 5.36
N PHE A 73 -3.17 -6.32 4.52
CA PHE A 73 -2.62 -5.77 3.28
C PHE A 73 -1.51 -4.76 3.54
N ALA A 74 -1.77 -3.77 4.41
CA ALA A 74 -0.84 -2.71 4.71
C ALA A 74 0.46 -3.24 5.31
N GLY A 75 0.36 -4.18 6.27
CA GLY A 75 1.52 -4.77 6.92
C GLY A 75 2.41 -5.53 5.95
N TYR A 76 1.82 -6.35 5.06
CA TYR A 76 2.61 -7.04 4.04
C TYR A 76 3.25 -6.05 3.04
N MET A 77 2.48 -5.07 2.57
CA MET A 77 2.95 -4.04 1.65
C MET A 77 4.17 -3.29 2.19
N THR A 78 4.09 -2.80 3.44
CA THR A 78 5.16 -2.00 4.04
C THR A 78 6.35 -2.84 4.44
N GLU A 79 6.15 -4.09 4.90
CA GLU A 79 7.24 -5.04 5.14
C GLU A 79 8.07 -5.25 3.86
N GLN A 80 7.42 -5.55 2.73
CA GLN A 80 8.13 -5.82 1.48
C GLN A 80 8.85 -4.57 0.93
N LEU A 81 8.21 -3.40 0.97
CA LEU A 81 8.85 -2.15 0.54
C LEU A 81 10.04 -1.77 1.43
N THR A 82 9.92 -1.96 2.76
CA THR A 82 10.99 -1.71 3.72
C THR A 82 12.16 -2.67 3.50
N ASN A 83 11.89 -3.96 3.35
CA ASN A 83 12.91 -4.97 3.04
C ASN A 83 13.63 -4.71 1.71
N ALA A 84 12.91 -4.17 0.72
CA ALA A 84 13.48 -3.75 -0.56
C ALA A 84 14.24 -2.42 -0.51
N GLY A 85 14.16 -1.68 0.60
CA GLY A 85 14.74 -0.34 0.73
C GLY A 85 14.06 0.71 -0.16
N ILE A 86 12.79 0.51 -0.51
CA ILE A 86 12.00 1.42 -1.37
C ILE A 86 11.16 2.34 -0.48
N PRO A 87 11.41 3.67 -0.45
CA PRO A 87 10.57 4.61 0.27
C PRO A 87 9.15 4.64 -0.32
N PHE A 88 8.16 4.96 0.51
CA PHE A 88 6.76 4.98 0.07
C PHE A 88 5.94 6.09 0.73
N ALA A 89 4.85 6.47 0.08
CA ALA A 89 3.79 7.31 0.62
C ALA A 89 2.42 6.62 0.53
N VAL A 90 1.56 6.88 1.52
CA VAL A 90 0.23 6.29 1.65
C VAL A 90 -0.85 7.32 1.38
N ASN A 91 -1.81 6.96 0.55
CA ASN A 91 -3.00 7.74 0.25
C ASN A 91 -4.26 7.14 0.92
N SER A 92 -5.33 7.91 1.12
CA SER A 92 -5.34 9.37 1.27
C SER A 92 -5.21 9.71 2.75
N ASP A 93 -4.42 10.71 3.09
CA ASP A 93 -4.26 11.25 4.45
C ASP A 93 -5.61 11.55 5.14
N THR A 94 -6.63 11.93 4.37
CA THR A 94 -7.98 12.23 4.86
C THR A 94 -8.68 11.03 5.52
N LYS A 95 -8.22 9.81 5.24
CA LYS A 95 -8.70 8.60 5.91
C LYS A 95 -8.09 8.39 7.28
N PHE A 96 -6.91 8.96 7.53
CA PHE A 96 -6.18 8.82 8.79
C PHE A 96 -6.33 10.02 9.71
N TYR A 97 -6.46 11.21 9.13
CA TYR A 97 -6.42 12.46 9.88
C TYR A 97 -7.52 13.43 9.42
N SER A 98 -8.33 13.88 10.38
CA SER A 98 -9.28 14.96 10.14
C SER A 98 -8.58 16.30 10.33
N ARG A 99 -8.29 16.98 9.23
CA ARG A 99 -7.67 18.32 9.23
C ARG A 99 -8.57 19.37 9.88
N GLU A 100 -9.88 19.31 9.61
CA GLU A 100 -10.89 20.21 10.20
C GLU A 100 -10.92 20.10 11.74
N LYS A 101 -10.86 18.87 12.26
CA LYS A 101 -10.89 18.61 13.70
C LYS A 101 -9.51 18.62 14.35
N ASN A 102 -8.44 18.74 13.55
CA ASN A 102 -7.05 18.62 13.95
C ASN A 102 -6.77 17.36 14.79
N LYS A 103 -7.33 16.21 14.38
CA LYS A 103 -7.30 14.94 15.14
C LYS A 103 -7.15 13.72 14.23
N TRP A 104 -6.40 12.73 14.72
CA TRP A 104 -6.38 11.38 14.16
C TRP A 104 -7.75 10.72 14.24
N ILE A 105 -8.09 9.93 13.22
CA ILE A 105 -9.33 9.17 13.17
C ILE A 105 -9.11 7.85 13.90
N THR A 106 -9.61 7.73 15.13
CA THR A 106 -9.34 6.58 16.02
C THR A 106 -9.69 5.23 15.39
N LYS A 107 -10.74 5.16 14.56
CA LYS A 107 -11.18 3.93 13.89
C LYS A 107 -10.10 3.32 12.99
N ILE A 108 -9.30 4.14 12.31
CA ILE A 108 -8.30 3.70 11.32
C ILE A 108 -6.90 3.59 11.90
N GLN A 109 -6.71 4.03 13.15
CA GLN A 109 -5.42 4.05 13.82
C GLN A 109 -4.71 2.68 13.84
N PRO A 110 -5.42 1.54 13.96
CA PRO A 110 -4.79 0.23 13.80
C PRO A 110 -4.10 0.03 12.42
N VAL A 111 -4.70 0.54 11.34
CA VAL A 111 -4.11 0.49 9.98
C VAL A 111 -2.89 1.39 9.90
N PHE A 112 -2.94 2.60 10.47
CA PHE A 112 -1.78 3.49 10.55
C PHE A 112 -0.61 2.82 11.26
N ASN A 113 -0.86 2.18 12.40
CA ASN A 113 0.17 1.47 13.13
C ASN A 113 0.74 0.30 12.30
N ALA A 114 -0.08 -0.44 11.56
CA ALA A 114 0.39 -1.50 10.68
C ALA A 114 1.32 -1.00 9.56
N ILE A 115 1.17 0.25 9.12
CA ILE A 115 2.02 0.84 8.07
C ILE A 115 3.42 1.22 8.62
N TYR A 116 3.49 1.72 9.85
CA TYR A 116 4.68 2.38 10.40
C TYR A 116 5.28 1.73 11.65
N ASN A 117 4.88 0.48 11.97
CA ASN A 117 5.44 -0.30 13.08
C ASN A 117 6.74 -1.01 12.73
#